data_AF-A0A1E1MQK3-F1
#
_entry.id   AF-A0A1E1MQK3-F1
#
_cell.length_a   1.000
_cell.length_b   1.000
_cell.length_c   1.000
_cell.angle_alpha   90.00
_cell.angle_beta   90.00
_cell.angle_gamma   90.00
#
_symmetry.space_group_name_H-M   'P 1'
#
loop_
_entity.id
_entity.type
_entity.pdbx_description
1 polymer ?
#
loop_
_entity_poly.entity_id
_entity_poly.type
_entity_poly.pdbx_seq_one_letter_code
_entity_poly.pdbx_strand_id
1 'polypeptide(L)'
;MLFSFNSILAVTSMVGAVAGHGIITKPWPRAPGAASLAACGPNVTNNIKGDNTSHVEDLPEAGALDPKYHADKCNLWLCRGLQYADNKEHVISYKAGQKVDMEVYLRIKHFGSANVSIVDTKTNKIISPNLVYWAKYADEKKASPRGGEILVQNP
;
A
#
# COMPACT_ATOMS: atom_id res chain seq x y z
N MET A 1 -17.65 -18.89 46.98
CA MET A 1 -17.67 -18.13 45.71
C MET A 1 -16.62 -18.72 44.80
N LEU A 2 -17.05 -19.36 43.72
CA LEU A 2 -16.20 -19.99 42.71
C LEU A 2 -15.64 -18.87 41.81
N PHE A 3 -14.32 -18.73 41.73
CA PHE A 3 -13.69 -17.86 40.73
C PHE A 3 -13.73 -18.56 39.37
N SER A 4 -14.44 -17.94 38.42
CA SER A 4 -14.61 -18.45 37.06
C SER A 4 -13.33 -18.21 36.25
N PHE A 5 -12.68 -19.30 35.81
CA PHE A 5 -11.51 -19.28 34.92
C PHE A 5 -11.93 -18.97 33.47
N ASN A 6 -12.24 -17.72 33.15
CA ASN A 6 -12.46 -17.27 31.77
C ASN A 6 -11.56 -16.07 31.45
N SER A 7 -10.25 -16.29 31.46
CA SER A 7 -9.31 -15.38 30.79
C SER A 7 -8.85 -16.05 29.51
N ILE A 8 -9.62 -15.85 28.45
CA ILE A 8 -9.27 -16.25 27.10
C ILE A 8 -7.97 -15.53 26.72
N LEU A 9 -7.00 -16.35 26.34
CA LEU A 9 -5.68 -16.00 25.87
C LEU A 9 -5.78 -15.19 24.56
N ALA A 10 -5.78 -13.86 24.64
CA ALA A 10 -5.62 -13.00 23.47
C ALA A 10 -4.11 -12.84 23.17
N VAL A 11 -3.50 -13.84 22.53
CA VAL A 11 -2.21 -13.64 21.85
C VAL A 11 -2.53 -12.93 20.54
N THR A 12 -2.56 -11.61 20.59
CA THR A 12 -2.52 -10.78 19.38
C THR A 12 -1.14 -10.99 18.77
N SER A 13 -1.07 -11.76 17.69
CA SER A 13 0.10 -11.76 16.81
C SER A 13 0.23 -10.35 16.24
N MET A 14 1.05 -9.51 16.89
CA MET A 14 1.56 -8.28 16.30
C MET A 14 2.46 -8.74 15.14
N VAL A 15 1.86 -8.98 13.98
CA VAL A 15 2.62 -9.07 12.73
C VAL A 15 3.30 -7.71 12.64
N GLY A 16 4.62 -7.69 12.85
CA GLY A 16 5.38 -6.44 12.83
C GLY A 16 5.07 -5.72 11.53
N ALA A 17 4.48 -4.53 11.63
CA ALA A 17 4.34 -3.64 10.50
C ALA A 17 5.75 -3.27 10.05
N VAL A 18 6.18 -3.85 8.94
CA VAL A 18 7.48 -3.52 8.36
C VAL A 18 7.23 -2.29 7.48
N ALA A 19 7.51 -1.12 8.04
CA ALA A 19 7.29 0.19 7.41
C ALA A 19 8.21 0.41 6.20
N GLY A 20 7.83 -0.10 5.03
CA GLY A 20 8.62 0.01 3.80
C GLY A 20 8.39 1.28 3.01
N HIS A 21 9.46 2.02 2.72
CA HIS A 21 9.36 3.17 1.82
C HIS A 21 9.59 2.76 0.36
N GLY A 22 8.52 2.73 -0.41
CA GLY A 22 8.57 2.30 -1.79
C GLY A 22 7.40 2.82 -2.63
N ILE A 23 7.60 2.84 -3.94
CA ILE A 23 6.58 3.26 -4.89
C ILE A 23 6.79 2.54 -6.22
N ILE A 24 5.69 2.19 -6.88
CA ILE A 24 5.72 1.79 -8.29
C ILE A 24 6.03 3.05 -9.11
N THR A 25 7.00 3.00 -10.02
CA THR A 25 7.30 4.11 -10.95
C THR A 25 6.72 3.86 -12.33
N LYS A 26 6.46 2.59 -12.66
CA LYS A 26 5.79 2.16 -13.87
C LYS A 26 4.96 0.89 -13.61
N PRO A 27 3.70 0.81 -14.06
CA PRO A 27 2.87 1.96 -14.46
C PRO A 27 2.71 2.96 -13.32
N TRP A 28 2.42 4.23 -13.65
CA TRP A 28 2.29 5.29 -12.65
C TRP A 28 1.19 4.97 -11.62
N PRO A 29 1.49 4.99 -10.31
CA PRO A 29 0.51 4.74 -9.26
C PRO A 29 -0.40 5.95 -9.08
N ARG A 30 -1.47 5.77 -8.31
CA ARG A 30 -2.34 6.90 -7.94
C ARG A 30 -1.55 7.98 -7.19
N ALA A 31 -1.83 9.23 -7.51
CA ALA A 31 -1.41 10.41 -6.78
C ALA A 31 -2.59 11.04 -6.01
N PRO A 32 -2.32 11.75 -4.90
CA PRO A 32 -3.35 12.48 -4.16
C PRO A 32 -3.80 13.75 -4.89
N GLY A 33 -5.11 13.99 -4.94
CA GLY A 33 -5.71 15.22 -5.48
C GLY A 33 -6.86 15.75 -4.61
N ALA A 34 -7.76 16.50 -5.23
CA ALA A 34 -8.88 17.15 -4.54
C ALA A 34 -9.89 16.13 -3.97
N ALA A 35 -10.13 15.03 -4.67
CA ALA A 35 -11.02 13.98 -4.17
C ALA A 35 -10.42 13.25 -2.97
N SER A 36 -9.12 12.96 -3.01
CA SER A 36 -8.38 12.39 -1.88
C SER A 36 -8.38 13.32 -0.67
N LEU A 37 -8.18 14.63 -0.87
CA LEU A 37 -8.30 15.63 0.19
C LEU A 37 -9.70 15.65 0.81
N ALA A 38 -10.74 15.58 -0.02
CA ALA A 38 -12.13 15.60 0.45
C ALA A 38 -12.54 14.31 1.18
N ALA A 39 -11.93 13.17 0.87
CA ALA A 39 -12.22 11.90 1.53
C ALA A 39 -11.35 11.68 2.78
N CYS A 40 -10.05 11.96 2.67
CA CYS A 40 -9.04 11.57 3.66
C CYS A 40 -8.57 12.72 4.54
N GLY A 41 -8.98 13.96 4.29
CA GLY A 41 -8.52 15.13 5.03
C GLY A 41 -7.08 15.55 4.68
N PRO A 42 -6.66 16.75 5.12
CA PRO A 42 -5.32 17.28 4.88
C PRO A 42 -4.18 16.45 5.49
N ASN A 43 -4.32 15.83 6.66
CA ASN A 43 -3.20 15.14 7.31
C ASN A 43 -2.71 13.95 6.48
N VAL A 44 -3.63 13.04 6.11
CA VAL A 44 -3.30 11.88 5.26
C VAL A 44 -2.81 12.35 3.89
N THR A 45 -3.52 13.30 3.28
CA THR A 45 -3.20 13.80 1.94
C THR A 45 -1.82 14.45 1.89
N ASN A 46 -1.47 15.26 2.90
CA ASN A 46 -0.20 15.95 2.96
C ASN A 46 0.95 15.02 3.36
N ASN A 47 0.72 13.99 4.18
CA ASN A 47 1.71 12.95 4.43
C ASN A 47 2.13 12.26 3.13
N ILE A 48 1.16 11.82 2.32
CA ILE A 48 1.46 11.15 1.04
C ILE A 48 2.10 12.13 0.04
N LYS A 49 1.72 13.41 0.04
CA LYS A 49 2.37 14.43 -0.82
C LYS A 49 3.80 14.73 -0.38
N GLY A 50 4.06 14.80 0.92
CA GLY A 50 5.37 15.07 1.49
C GLY A 50 6.35 13.92 1.24
N ASP A 51 5.86 12.69 1.28
CA ASP A 51 6.60 11.51 0.86
C ASP A 51 5.69 10.55 0.08
N ASN A 52 5.84 10.52 -1.25
CA ASN A 52 5.08 9.62 -2.10
C ASN A 52 5.46 8.13 -1.92
N THR A 53 6.63 7.88 -1.32
CA THR A 53 7.11 6.55 -0.93
C THR A 53 6.67 6.13 0.47
N SER A 54 5.94 6.98 1.21
CA SER A 54 5.42 6.65 2.54
C SER A 54 4.60 5.36 2.57
N HIS A 55 4.74 4.64 3.68
CA HIS A 55 4.05 3.40 3.96
C HIS A 55 2.62 3.64 4.47
N VAL A 56 1.78 2.62 4.40
CA VAL A 56 0.34 2.76 4.70
C VAL A 56 0.06 2.80 6.21
N GLU A 57 0.97 2.27 7.01
CA GLU A 57 0.78 1.96 8.42
C GLU A 57 0.81 3.20 9.33
N ASP A 58 1.36 4.33 8.89
CA ASP A 58 1.32 5.61 9.63
C ASP A 58 0.09 6.47 9.30
N LEU A 59 -0.66 6.09 8.25
CA LEU A 59 -1.81 6.87 7.79
C LEU A 59 -3.03 6.79 8.72
N PRO A 60 -3.32 5.67 9.42
CA PRO A 60 -4.39 5.61 10.41
C PRO A 60 -4.24 6.64 11.53
N GLU A 61 -3.04 6.82 12.06
CA GLU A 61 -2.71 7.81 13.09
C GLU A 61 -2.90 9.22 12.55
N ALA A 62 -2.42 9.49 11.33
CA ALA A 62 -2.61 10.78 10.68
C ALA A 62 -4.09 11.12 10.46
N GLY A 63 -4.90 10.14 10.05
CA GLY A 63 -6.35 10.26 9.88
C GLY A 63 -7.09 10.44 11.21
N ALA A 64 -6.69 9.73 12.26
CA ALA A 64 -7.29 9.84 13.59
C ALA A 64 -7.15 11.24 14.22
N LEU A 65 -6.08 11.97 13.85
CA LEU A 65 -5.82 13.33 14.29
C LEU A 65 -6.47 14.41 13.40
N ASP A 66 -7.17 14.01 12.33
CA ASP A 66 -7.74 14.94 11.36
C ASP A 66 -9.28 14.97 11.45
N PRO A 67 -9.88 16.09 11.90
CA PRO A 67 -11.34 16.20 11.96
C PRO A 67 -12.03 16.18 10.59
N LYS A 68 -11.28 16.27 9.48
CA LYS A 68 -11.79 16.17 8.11
C LYS A 68 -11.56 14.80 7.48
N TYR A 69 -11.03 13.83 8.23
CA TYR A 69 -10.93 12.45 7.78
C TYR A 69 -12.30 11.77 7.81
N HIS A 70 -12.68 11.13 6.70
CA HIS A 70 -13.94 10.38 6.57
C HIS A 70 -13.64 8.90 6.32
N ALA A 71 -13.67 8.09 7.38
CA ALA A 71 -13.32 6.66 7.32
C ALA A 71 -14.17 5.85 6.32
N ASP A 72 -15.44 6.24 6.13
CA ASP A 72 -16.37 5.63 5.18
C ASP A 72 -16.03 5.94 3.71
N LYS A 73 -15.25 7.00 3.47
CA LYS A 73 -14.84 7.46 2.13
C LYS A 73 -13.35 7.22 1.86
N CYS A 74 -12.53 7.11 2.90
CA CYS A 74 -11.10 6.95 2.83
C CYS A 74 -10.64 5.62 3.44
N ASN A 75 -10.76 4.55 2.65
CA ASN A 75 -10.20 3.26 3.00
C ASN A 75 -8.67 3.27 2.82
N LEU A 76 -7.93 3.51 3.90
CA LEU A 76 -6.47 3.56 3.89
C LEU A 76 -5.82 2.25 3.43
N TRP A 77 -6.47 1.11 3.64
CA TRP A 77 -5.95 -0.19 3.24
C TRP A 77 -6.19 -0.52 1.76
N LEU A 78 -6.95 0.32 1.05
CA LEU A 78 -7.13 0.24 -0.40
C LEU A 78 -6.49 1.47 -1.05
N CYS A 79 -5.37 1.25 -1.75
CA CYS A 79 -4.63 2.31 -2.44
C CYS A 79 -4.23 3.49 -1.52
N ARG A 80 -3.99 3.28 -0.22
CA ARG A 80 -3.68 4.35 0.77
C ARG A 80 -4.78 5.40 0.90
N GLY A 81 -6.03 5.06 0.56
CA GLY A 81 -7.15 6.00 0.52
C GLY A 81 -7.19 6.91 -0.71
N LEU A 82 -6.25 6.76 -1.65
CA LEU A 82 -6.15 7.61 -2.85
C LEU A 82 -7.31 7.34 -3.81
N GLN A 83 -7.98 8.42 -4.19
CA GLN A 83 -9.23 8.37 -4.91
C GLN A 83 -9.04 8.22 -6.42
N TYR A 84 -9.87 7.38 -7.04
CA TYR A 84 -9.86 7.17 -8.49
C TYR A 84 -10.13 8.46 -9.27
N ALA A 85 -10.98 9.35 -8.73
CA ALA A 85 -11.35 10.59 -9.38
C ALA A 85 -10.16 11.52 -9.66
N ASP A 86 -9.11 11.46 -8.84
CA ASP A 86 -7.88 12.23 -9.03
C ASP A 86 -6.94 11.63 -10.10
N ASN A 87 -7.25 10.44 -10.63
CA ASN A 87 -6.30 9.61 -11.37
C ASN A 87 -6.87 9.03 -12.68
N LYS A 88 -8.01 9.55 -13.16
CA LYS A 88 -8.70 9.02 -14.35
C LYS A 88 -7.83 9.03 -15.62
N GLU A 89 -6.96 10.03 -15.75
CA GLU A 89 -6.06 10.20 -16.89
C GLU A 89 -4.94 9.15 -16.94
N HIS A 90 -4.68 8.47 -15.83
CA HIS A 90 -3.62 7.46 -15.70
C HIS A 90 -4.15 6.02 -15.75
N VAL A 91 -5.39 5.82 -16.19
CA VAL A 91 -5.97 4.48 -16.35
C VAL A 91 -5.37 3.77 -17.55
N ILE A 92 -4.81 2.60 -17.31
CA ILE A 92 -4.26 1.74 -18.34
C ILE A 92 -5.17 0.53 -18.50
N SER A 93 -5.57 0.24 -19.73
CA SER A 93 -6.34 -0.96 -20.07
C SER A 93 -5.40 -2.09 -20.46
N TYR A 94 -5.55 -3.24 -19.81
CA TYR A 94 -4.79 -4.45 -20.10
C TYR A 94 -5.71 -5.54 -20.64
N LYS A 95 -5.17 -6.40 -21.51
CA LYS A 95 -5.83 -7.65 -21.92
C LYS A 95 -5.36 -8.82 -21.06
N ALA A 96 -6.19 -9.83 -20.88
CA ALA A 96 -5.78 -11.07 -20.24
C ALA A 96 -4.56 -11.67 -20.98
N GLY A 97 -3.54 -12.10 -20.23
CA GLY A 97 -2.29 -12.64 -20.77
C GLY A 97 -1.30 -11.59 -21.29
N GLN A 98 -1.63 -10.29 -21.25
CA GLN A 98 -0.69 -9.24 -21.60
C GLN A 98 0.47 -9.18 -20.59
N LYS A 99 1.70 -9.15 -21.09
CA LYS A 99 2.88 -8.85 -20.26
C LYS A 99 2.86 -7.37 -19.88
N VAL A 100 3.04 -7.08 -18.59
CA VAL A 100 3.06 -5.73 -18.05
C VAL A 100 4.44 -5.49 -17.45
N ASP A 101 5.16 -4.52 -18.00
CA ASP A 101 6.42 -4.07 -17.40
C ASP A 101 6.11 -3.25 -16.15
N MET A 102 6.71 -3.66 -15.03
CA MET A 102 6.59 -2.96 -13.76
C MET A 102 7.96 -2.55 -13.23
N GLU A 103 8.05 -1.32 -12.76
CA GLU A 103 9.25 -0.75 -12.14
C GLU A 103 8.87 -0.26 -10.74
N VAL A 104 9.73 -0.58 -9.77
CA VAL A 104 9.54 -0.19 -8.37
C VAL A 104 10.81 0.50 -7.89
N TYR A 105 10.61 1.65 -7.27
CA TYR A 105 11.64 2.36 -6.53
C TYR A 105 11.45 2.11 -5.03
N LEU A 106 12.50 1.66 -4.37
CA LEU A 106 12.52 1.51 -2.91
C LEU A 106 13.49 2.52 -2.31
N ARG A 107 12.96 3.51 -1.60
CA ARG A 107 13.75 4.48 -0.85
C ARG A 107 14.41 3.81 0.36
N ILE A 108 13.65 2.99 1.09
CA ILE A 108 14.13 2.22 2.22
C ILE A 108 13.75 0.75 1.99
N LYS A 109 14.75 -0.12 1.97
CA LYS A 109 14.58 -1.55 1.76
C LYS A 109 14.18 -2.22 3.06
N HIS A 110 13.26 -3.17 2.96
CA HIS A 110 12.93 -4.04 4.06
C HIS A 110 12.74 -5.47 3.57
N PHE A 111 13.53 -6.37 4.12
CA PHE A 111 13.43 -7.78 3.80
C PHE A 111 12.06 -8.34 4.17
N GLY A 112 11.37 -8.89 3.19
CA GLY A 112 10.05 -9.48 3.38
C GLY A 112 9.53 -10.19 2.14
N SER A 113 8.22 -10.39 2.08
CA SER A 113 7.53 -10.87 0.89
C SER A 113 6.94 -9.70 0.10
N ALA A 114 6.81 -9.87 -1.21
CA ALA A 114 6.07 -8.94 -2.07
C ALA A 114 5.22 -9.72 -3.07
N ASN A 115 4.12 -9.11 -3.53
CA ASN A 115 3.30 -9.70 -4.56
C ASN A 115 2.64 -8.64 -5.46
N VAL A 116 2.23 -9.08 -6.65
CA VAL A 116 1.34 -8.33 -7.54
C VAL A 116 0.02 -9.09 -7.58
N SER A 117 -1.09 -8.38 -7.34
CA SER A 117 -2.44 -8.95 -7.34
C SER A 117 -3.42 -8.02 -8.06
N ILE A 118 -4.52 -8.57 -8.56
CA ILE A 118 -5.65 -7.80 -9.09
C ILE A 118 -6.69 -7.65 -7.99
N VAL A 119 -7.10 -6.41 -7.74
CA VAL A 119 -8.11 -6.05 -6.74
C VAL A 119 -9.31 -5.40 -7.43
N ASP A 120 -10.51 -5.89 -7.12
CA ASP A 120 -11.74 -5.17 -7.41
C ASP A 120 -11.89 -4.01 -6.41
N THR A 121 -11.63 -2.81 -6.90
CA THR A 121 -11.66 -1.59 -6.08
C THR A 121 -13.05 -1.19 -5.58
N LYS A 122 -14.14 -1.73 -6.16
CA LYS A 122 -15.51 -1.45 -5.68
C LYS A 122 -15.85 -2.32 -4.48
N THR A 123 -15.44 -3.59 -4.49
CA THR A 123 -15.74 -4.54 -3.42
C THR A 123 -14.60 -4.69 -2.41
N ASN A 124 -13.44 -4.08 -2.69
CA ASN A 124 -12.18 -4.26 -1.94
C ASN A 124 -11.79 -5.74 -1.80
N LYS A 125 -11.99 -6.52 -2.87
CA LYS A 125 -11.67 -7.95 -2.91
C LYS A 125 -10.53 -8.23 -3.87
N ILE A 126 -9.59 -9.06 -3.43
CA ILE A 126 -8.57 -9.62 -4.33
C ILE A 126 -9.27 -10.64 -5.23
N ILE A 127 -9.21 -10.43 -6.55
CA ILE A 127 -9.83 -11.31 -7.56
C ILE A 127 -8.82 -12.18 -8.30
N SER A 128 -7.53 -11.83 -8.21
CA SER A 128 -6.42 -12.66 -8.67
C SER A 128 -5.22 -12.42 -7.77
N PRO A 129 -5.01 -13.26 -6.74
CA PRO A 129 -3.87 -13.14 -5.84
C PRO A 129 -2.61 -13.63 -6.54
N ASN A 130 -1.46 -13.04 -6.19
CA ASN A 130 -0.13 -13.57 -6.51
C ASN A 130 0.11 -13.84 -8.00
N LEU A 131 -0.30 -12.90 -8.87
CA LEU A 131 0.12 -12.91 -10.28
C LEU A 131 1.64 -13.03 -10.40
N VAL A 132 2.33 -12.34 -9.50
CA VAL A 132 3.75 -12.53 -9.22
C VAL A 132 3.94 -12.53 -7.71
N TYR A 133 4.80 -13.40 -7.20
CA TYR A 133 5.09 -13.51 -5.76
C TYR A 133 6.58 -13.71 -5.53
N TRP A 134 7.14 -12.93 -4.61
CA TRP A 134 8.49 -13.10 -4.10
C TRP A 134 8.41 -13.39 -2.61
N ALA A 135 8.90 -14.57 -2.21
CA ALA A 135 9.02 -14.92 -0.79
C ALA A 135 10.11 -14.12 -0.06
N LYS A 136 11.09 -13.60 -0.81
CA LYS A 136 12.26 -12.86 -0.34
C LYS A 136 12.50 -11.67 -1.26
N TYR A 137 12.07 -10.49 -0.85
CA TYR A 137 12.13 -9.25 -1.60
C TYR A 137 12.79 -8.16 -0.77
N ALA A 138 13.40 -7.18 -1.44
CA ALA A 138 14.00 -5.99 -0.84
C ALA A 138 14.98 -6.27 0.32
N ASP A 139 15.81 -7.30 0.20
CA ASP A 139 16.85 -7.62 1.19
C ASP A 139 17.86 -6.47 1.32
N GLU A 140 17.85 -5.79 2.47
CA GLU A 140 18.75 -4.68 2.79
C GLU A 140 20.24 -5.07 2.74
N LYS A 141 20.56 -6.37 2.85
CA LYS A 141 21.95 -6.87 2.78
C LYS A 141 22.45 -7.01 1.34
N LYS A 142 21.56 -6.93 0.34
CA LYS A 142 21.92 -7.04 -1.08
C LYS A 142 22.15 -5.67 -1.71
N ALA A 143 23.25 -5.55 -2.45
CA ALA A 143 23.55 -4.36 -3.23
C ALA A 143 22.41 -4.06 -4.22
N SER A 144 22.00 -2.78 -4.29
CA SER A 144 21.05 -2.31 -5.31
C SER A 144 21.82 -1.78 -6.52
N PRO A 145 21.23 -1.82 -7.73
CA PRO A 145 21.61 -0.92 -8.80
C PRO A 145 21.62 0.53 -8.26
N ARG A 146 22.59 1.35 -8.68
CA ARG A 146 22.66 2.77 -8.28
C ARG A 146 21.32 3.44 -8.61
N GLY A 147 20.63 3.98 -7.60
CA GLY A 147 19.34 4.64 -7.78
C GLY A 147 18.12 3.95 -7.14
N GLY A 148 18.28 2.82 -6.44
CA GLY A 148 17.17 2.20 -5.69
C GLY A 148 16.07 1.56 -6.53
N GLU A 149 16.28 1.48 -7.85
CA GLU A 149 15.40 0.82 -8.79
C GLU A 149 15.56 -0.69 -8.65
N ILE A 150 14.48 -1.36 -8.26
CA ILE A 150 14.34 -2.80 -8.41
C ILE A 150 13.41 -2.97 -9.60
N LEU A 151 13.99 -3.26 -10.76
CA LEU A 151 13.21 -3.79 -11.87
C LEU A 151 12.47 -5.01 -11.32
N VAL A 152 11.17 -5.08 -11.54
CA VAL A 152 10.39 -6.28 -11.27
C VAL A 152 10.87 -7.32 -12.28
N GLN A 153 12.02 -7.93 -12.02
CA GLN A 153 12.55 -9.01 -12.82
C GLN A 153 11.55 -10.16 -12.68
N ASN A 154 11.09 -10.67 -13.82
CA ASN A 154 10.26 -11.88 -13.84
C ASN A 154 10.89 -12.93 -12.91
N PRO A 155 10.08 -13.58 -12.05
CA PRO A 155 10.57 -14.67 -11.22
C PRO A 155 11.20 -15.79 -12.06
#